data_AF-A0A364MNM3-F1
#
_entry.id   AF-A0A364MNM3-F1
#
_cell.length_a   1.000
_cell.length_b   1.000
_cell.length_c   1.000
_cell.angle_alpha   90.00
_cell.angle_beta   90.00
_cell.angle_gamma   90.00
#
_symmetry.space_group_name_H-M   'P 1'
#
loop_
_entity.id
_entity.type
_entity.pdbx_description
1 polymer ?
#
loop_
_entity_poly.entity_id
_entity_poly.type
_entity_poly.pdbx_seq_one_letter_code
_entity_poly.pdbx_strand_id
1 'polypeptide(L)'
;MSYVSVPKEEHDSPDAEQLAIKTRDPSGRLCDINIVLALVAVSLCFGMGVFMFFDLAYDQMKPAETTSAPQFQFNCGSSTSEARAAGCRFDSTTFTWVPPACFGEPLMEEFLGSKNWTWSLDELEYSR
;
A
#
# COMPACT_ATOMS: atom_id res chain seq x y z
N MET A 1 -55.14 35.72 -10.90
CA MET A 1 -54.14 35.38 -11.93
C MET A 1 -54.89 34.78 -13.10
N SER A 2 -54.83 35.39 -14.28
CA SER A 2 -55.42 34.80 -15.48
C SER A 2 -54.46 35.08 -16.63
N TYR A 3 -53.73 34.05 -17.04
CA TYR A 3 -52.84 34.11 -18.19
C TYR A 3 -53.66 33.73 -19.43
N VAL A 4 -53.61 34.60 -20.43
CA VAL A 4 -54.23 34.40 -21.74
C VAL A 4 -53.27 33.52 -22.57
N SER A 5 -53.77 32.41 -23.12
CA SER A 5 -53.02 31.55 -24.03
C SER A 5 -52.97 32.15 -25.43
N VAL A 6 -51.78 32.24 -26.01
CA VAL A 6 -51.54 32.72 -27.39
C VAL A 6 -51.61 31.52 -28.37
N PRO A 7 -52.26 31.66 -29.53
CA PRO A 7 -52.38 30.58 -30.53
C PRO A 7 -51.03 30.20 -31.16
N LYS A 8 -50.93 28.92 -31.56
CA LYS A 8 -49.77 28.31 -32.21
C LYS A 8 -49.84 28.61 -33.71
N GLU A 9 -48.93 29.43 -34.23
CA GLU A 9 -48.80 29.65 -35.67
C GLU A 9 -48.02 28.48 -36.29
N GLU A 10 -48.71 27.77 -37.17
CA GLU A 10 -48.23 26.68 -38.01
C GLU A 10 -47.68 27.30 -39.29
N HIS A 11 -46.35 27.33 -39.43
CA HIS A 11 -45.70 27.85 -40.62
C HIS A 11 -45.43 26.69 -41.59
N ASP A 12 -46.30 26.61 -42.60
CA ASP A 12 -46.19 26.01 -43.94
C ASP A 12 -45.22 24.82 -44.16
N SER A 13 -45.83 23.69 -44.52
CA SER A 13 -45.24 22.66 -45.39
C SER A 13 -45.25 23.18 -46.84
N PRO A 14 -44.21 22.94 -47.66
CA PRO A 14 -44.31 21.79 -48.56
C PRO A 14 -42.97 21.10 -48.85
N ASP A 15 -42.93 19.79 -48.61
CA ASP A 15 -42.57 18.77 -49.60
C ASP A 15 -41.74 19.24 -50.82
N ALA A 16 -40.47 19.55 -50.60
CA ALA A 16 -39.50 19.55 -51.68
C ALA A 16 -38.14 19.15 -51.12
N GLU A 17 -37.61 18.07 -51.67
CA GLU A 17 -36.21 17.66 -51.53
C GLU A 17 -35.84 16.77 -50.33
N GLN A 18 -36.49 15.61 -50.29
CA GLN A 18 -35.85 14.31 -50.01
C GLN A 18 -34.66 13.98 -50.96
N LEU A 19 -33.95 14.99 -51.46
CA LEU A 19 -32.85 14.91 -52.43
C LEU A 19 -31.67 15.82 -52.06
N ALA A 20 -31.63 16.43 -50.87
CA ALA A 20 -30.35 16.71 -50.27
C ALA A 20 -29.85 15.37 -49.71
N ILE A 21 -29.17 14.62 -50.58
CA ILE A 21 -28.20 13.58 -50.23
C ILE A 21 -27.63 13.99 -48.87
N LYS A 22 -27.96 13.25 -47.81
CA LYS A 22 -27.10 13.18 -46.63
C LYS A 22 -25.77 12.82 -47.25
N THR A 23 -24.93 13.83 -47.51
CA THR A 23 -23.53 13.64 -47.77
C THR A 23 -23.07 13.05 -46.47
N ARG A 24 -23.15 11.71 -46.47
CA ARG A 24 -22.29 10.83 -45.74
C ARG A 24 -20.94 11.48 -45.89
N ASP A 25 -20.55 12.19 -44.84
CA ASP A 25 -19.25 12.82 -44.77
C ASP A 25 -18.26 11.73 -45.18
N PRO A 26 -17.52 11.91 -46.29
CA PRO A 26 -16.57 10.95 -46.75
C PRO A 26 -15.24 11.14 -46.01
N SER A 27 -15.23 11.52 -44.74
CA SER A 27 -14.02 11.46 -43.90
C SER A 27 -13.92 10.14 -43.14
N GLY A 28 -14.10 9.04 -43.87
CA GLY A 28 -13.73 7.70 -43.44
C GLY A 28 -12.29 7.35 -43.84
N ARG A 29 -11.31 8.24 -43.63
CA ARG A 29 -9.89 7.95 -43.97
C ARG A 29 -8.81 8.52 -43.05
N LEU A 30 -9.17 9.13 -41.94
CA LEU A 30 -8.23 9.32 -40.84
C LEU A 30 -8.98 8.89 -39.59
N CYS A 31 -8.79 7.65 -39.13
CA CYS A 31 -8.94 7.39 -37.69
C CYS A 31 -8.09 8.46 -37.03
N ASP A 32 -8.72 9.49 -36.44
CA ASP A 32 -8.05 10.71 -36.03
C ASP A 32 -6.78 10.32 -35.28
N ILE A 33 -5.63 10.66 -35.85
CA ILE A 33 -4.33 10.27 -35.33
C ILE A 33 -4.24 10.68 -33.85
N ASN A 34 -4.88 11.79 -33.47
CA ASN A 34 -5.01 12.23 -32.09
C ASN A 34 -5.84 11.27 -31.20
N ILE A 35 -6.92 10.68 -31.71
CA ILE A 35 -7.70 9.66 -30.99
C ILE A 35 -6.86 8.38 -30.83
N VAL A 36 -6.19 7.94 -31.89
CA VAL A 36 -5.31 6.75 -31.83
C VAL A 36 -4.16 6.99 -30.85
N LEU A 37 -3.53 8.17 -30.89
CA LEU A 37 -2.46 8.57 -29.96
C LEU A 37 -2.97 8.66 -28.51
N ALA A 38 -4.18 9.20 -28.29
CA ALA A 38 -4.78 9.26 -26.97
C ALA A 38 -5.08 7.86 -26.41
N LEU A 39 -5.60 6.94 -27.23
CA LEU A 39 -5.86 5.56 -26.83
C LEU A 39 -4.56 4.80 -26.51
N VAL A 40 -3.51 5.02 -27.30
CA VAL A 40 -2.17 4.47 -27.03
C VAL A 40 -1.61 5.04 -25.72
N ALA A 41 -1.71 6.35 -25.51
CA ALA A 41 -1.23 6.99 -24.28
C ALA A 41 -1.98 6.49 -23.04
N VAL A 42 -3.31 6.36 -23.10
CA VAL A 42 -4.13 5.82 -21.99
C VAL A 42 -3.75 4.37 -21.71
N SER A 43 -3.55 3.55 -22.74
CA SER A 43 -3.15 2.16 -22.58
C SER A 43 -1.76 2.03 -21.94
N LEU A 44 -0.83 2.90 -22.33
CA LEU A 44 0.51 2.97 -21.72
C LEU A 44 0.43 3.44 -20.26
N CYS A 45 -0.33 4.49 -19.96
CA CYS A 45 -0.51 4.98 -18.58
C CYS A 45 -1.16 3.92 -17.68
N PHE A 46 -2.17 3.21 -18.20
CA PHE A 46 -2.83 2.15 -17.46
C PHE A 46 -1.90 0.95 -17.26
N GLY A 47 -1.19 0.53 -18.31
CA GLY A 47 -0.20 -0.55 -18.23
C GLY A 47 0.93 -0.24 -17.26
N MET A 48 1.44 1.00 -17.25
CA MET A 48 2.47 1.46 -16.32
C MET A 48 1.95 1.56 -14.88
N GLY A 49 0.74 2.06 -14.67
CA GLY A 49 0.11 2.11 -13.36
C GLY A 49 -0.17 0.72 -12.78
N VAL A 50 -0.64 -0.20 -13.64
CA VAL A 50 -0.80 -1.61 -13.31
C VAL A 50 0.57 -2.21 -12.98
N PHE A 51 1.58 -2.04 -13.82
CA PHE A 51 2.93 -2.57 -13.59
C PHE A 51 3.54 -2.07 -12.28
N MET A 52 3.47 -0.75 -12.00
CA MET A 52 3.95 -0.19 -10.73
C MET A 52 3.15 -0.67 -9.52
N PHE A 53 1.83 -0.79 -9.65
CA PHE A 53 0.98 -1.31 -8.58
C PHE A 53 1.25 -2.80 -8.33
N PHE A 54 1.47 -3.56 -9.40
CA PHE A 54 1.90 -4.94 -9.34
C PHE A 54 3.29 -5.02 -8.73
N ASP A 55 4.30 -4.25 -9.12
CA ASP A 55 5.63 -4.29 -8.49
C ASP A 55 5.59 -3.97 -6.98
N LEU A 56 4.85 -2.93 -6.58
CA LEU A 56 4.69 -2.57 -5.15
C LEU A 56 3.92 -3.66 -4.36
N ALA A 57 2.88 -4.25 -4.96
CA ALA A 57 2.14 -5.36 -4.35
C ALA A 57 2.89 -6.70 -4.45
N TYR A 58 3.74 -6.86 -5.46
CA TYR A 58 4.51 -8.07 -5.77
C TYR A 58 5.72 -8.17 -4.86
N ASP A 59 6.36 -7.05 -4.51
CA ASP A 59 7.37 -7.03 -3.44
C ASP A 59 6.78 -7.44 -2.09
N GLN A 60 5.50 -7.14 -1.83
CA GLN A 60 4.78 -7.59 -0.63
C GLN A 60 4.29 -9.04 -0.73
N MET A 61 4.01 -9.55 -1.93
CA MET A 61 3.49 -10.90 -2.17
C MET A 61 4.55 -11.92 -2.54
N LYS A 62 5.80 -11.53 -2.78
CA LYS A 62 6.90 -12.48 -2.91
C LYS A 62 6.93 -13.25 -1.60
N PRO A 63 6.54 -14.55 -1.59
CA PRO A 63 6.73 -15.35 -0.39
C PRO A 63 8.22 -15.26 -0.14
N ALA A 64 8.62 -14.75 1.03
CA ALA A 64 9.96 -15.00 1.50
C ALA A 64 10.15 -16.50 1.30
N GLU A 65 11.09 -16.87 0.42
CA GLU A 65 11.49 -18.24 0.16
C GLU A 65 11.65 -18.86 1.55
N THR A 66 10.62 -19.59 1.98
CA THR A 66 10.60 -20.22 3.28
C THR A 66 11.40 -21.50 3.05
N THR A 67 12.68 -21.32 2.74
CA THR A 67 13.70 -22.17 3.34
C THR A 67 13.33 -22.11 4.80
N SER A 68 12.64 -23.15 5.28
CA SER A 68 12.23 -23.29 6.66
C SER A 68 13.49 -23.05 7.45
N ALA A 69 13.65 -21.81 7.93
CA ALA A 69 14.79 -21.45 8.75
C ALA A 69 14.81 -22.52 9.82
N PRO A 70 15.96 -23.16 10.08
CA PRO A 70 16.03 -24.18 11.11
C PRO A 70 15.31 -23.59 12.30
N GLN A 71 14.22 -24.25 12.71
CA GLN A 71 13.39 -23.82 13.81
C GLN A 71 14.26 -24.01 15.04
N PHE A 72 15.18 -23.08 15.25
CA PHE A 72 16.02 -23.07 16.42
C PHE A 72 15.07 -22.73 17.55
N GLN A 73 14.64 -23.78 18.25
CA GLN A 73 14.01 -23.66 19.54
C GLN A 73 15.07 -23.17 20.51
N PHE A 74 15.36 -21.88 20.46
CA PHE A 74 16.15 -21.25 21.49
C PHE A 74 15.26 -21.06 22.71
N ASN A 75 15.56 -21.79 23.77
CA ASN A 75 14.82 -21.71 25.03
C ASN A 75 15.70 -21.01 26.07
N CYS A 76 15.28 -19.83 26.51
CA CYS A 76 15.94 -19.07 27.58
C CYS A 76 15.43 -19.45 28.98
N GLY A 77 14.60 -20.49 29.08
CA GLY A 77 14.02 -20.97 30.33
C GLY A 77 13.00 -20.01 30.93
N SER A 78 12.71 -20.25 32.20
CA SER A 78 11.71 -19.53 32.99
C SER A 78 12.30 -18.70 34.12
N SER A 79 13.60 -18.88 34.39
CA SER A 79 14.33 -18.18 35.45
C SER A 79 15.55 -17.43 34.89
N THR A 80 15.97 -16.37 35.57
CA THR A 80 17.19 -15.62 35.21
C THR A 80 18.44 -16.49 35.25
N SER A 81 18.48 -17.50 36.12
CA SER A 81 19.55 -18.50 36.17
C SER A 81 19.56 -19.40 34.94
N GLU A 82 18.40 -19.90 34.51
CA GLU A 82 18.28 -20.73 33.31
C GLU A 82 18.67 -19.94 32.06
N ALA A 83 18.20 -18.70 31.93
CA ALA A 83 18.51 -17.86 30.79
C ALA A 83 20.02 -17.62 30.63
N ARG A 84 20.71 -17.31 31.73
CA ARG A 84 22.17 -17.16 31.72
C ARG A 84 22.88 -18.47 31.41
N ALA A 85 22.43 -19.58 31.98
CA ALA A 85 23.00 -20.91 31.71
C ALA A 85 22.81 -21.33 30.24
N ALA A 86 21.70 -20.92 29.63
CA ALA A 86 21.41 -21.11 28.21
C ALA A 86 22.17 -20.14 27.28
N GLY A 87 22.95 -19.21 27.82
CA GLY A 87 23.69 -18.21 27.04
C GLY A 87 22.82 -17.10 26.47
N CYS A 88 21.58 -16.95 26.95
CA CYS A 88 20.71 -15.87 26.54
C CYS A 88 21.18 -14.53 27.11
N ARG A 89 20.84 -13.46 26.39
CA ARG A 89 21.15 -12.06 26.73
C ARG A 89 19.87 -11.39 27.20
N PHE A 90 19.95 -10.56 28.24
CA PHE A 90 18.80 -9.77 28.67
C PHE A 90 18.70 -8.52 27.81
N ASP A 91 17.60 -8.38 27.10
CA ASP A 91 17.29 -7.19 26.31
C ASP A 91 16.41 -6.24 27.13
N SER A 92 16.97 -5.14 27.61
CA SER A 92 16.24 -4.08 28.33
C SER A 92 15.26 -3.29 27.44
N THR A 93 15.41 -3.31 26.11
CA THR A 93 14.51 -2.59 25.21
C THR A 93 13.15 -3.29 25.07
N THR A 94 13.15 -4.61 25.15
CA THR A 94 11.94 -5.46 25.11
C THR A 94 11.64 -6.14 26.46
N PHE A 95 12.50 -5.92 27.45
CA PHE A 95 12.44 -6.48 28.81
C PHE A 95 12.31 -8.01 28.83
N THR A 96 13.08 -8.70 28.00
CA THR A 96 13.01 -10.15 27.87
C THR A 96 14.38 -10.80 27.70
N TRP A 97 14.49 -12.09 28.01
CA TRP A 97 15.68 -12.88 27.71
C TRP A 97 15.61 -13.39 26.29
N VAL A 98 16.61 -13.05 25.49
CA VAL A 98 16.67 -13.41 24.08
C VAL A 98 17.90 -14.25 23.76
N PRO A 99 17.82 -15.15 22.76
CA PRO A 99 18.99 -15.85 22.25
C PRO A 99 20.01 -14.86 21.66
N PRO A 100 21.31 -15.17 21.64
CA PRO A 100 22.33 -14.27 21.09
C PRO A 100 22.05 -13.79 19.67
N ALA A 101 21.49 -14.65 18.81
CA ALA A 101 21.14 -14.31 17.43
C ALA A 101 20.02 -13.26 17.33
N CYS A 102 19.22 -13.10 18.38
CA CYS A 102 18.11 -12.15 18.45
C CYS A 102 18.47 -10.90 19.27
N PHE A 103 19.66 -10.85 19.86
CA PHE A 103 20.09 -9.72 20.67
C PHE A 103 20.46 -8.54 19.77
N GLY A 104 19.64 -7.50 19.78
CA GLY A 104 19.86 -6.27 19.01
C GLY A 104 20.95 -5.40 19.62
N GLU A 105 22.21 -5.79 19.49
CA GLU A 105 23.35 -5.08 20.11
C GLU A 105 23.43 -3.59 19.75
N PRO A 106 23.29 -3.16 18.48
CA PRO A 106 23.32 -1.73 18.16
C PRO A 106 22.18 -0.94 18.80
N LEU A 107 20.98 -1.53 18.86
CA LEU A 107 19.81 -0.90 19.47
C LEU A 107 19.98 -0.80 20.98
N MET A 108 20.55 -1.82 21.61
CA MET A 108 20.87 -1.83 23.03
C MET A 108 21.86 -0.72 23.38
N GLU A 109 22.94 -0.59 22.59
CA GLU A 109 23.95 0.45 22.77
C GLU A 109 23.36 1.85 22.63
N GLU A 110 22.52 2.07 21.62
CA GLU A 110 21.80 3.33 21.44
C GLU A 110 20.87 3.61 22.64
N PHE A 111 20.08 2.61 23.06
CA PHE A 111 19.16 2.75 24.18
C PHE A 111 19.91 3.12 25.46
N LEU A 112 20.98 2.40 25.80
CA LEU A 112 21.80 2.65 26.98
C LEU A 112 22.58 3.98 26.89
N GLY A 113 22.97 4.41 25.69
CA GLY A 113 23.64 5.69 25.44
C GLY A 113 22.73 6.91 25.39
N SER A 114 21.42 6.72 25.22
CA SER A 114 20.46 7.83 25.03
C SER A 114 20.25 8.69 26.28
N LYS A 115 20.44 8.13 27.47
CA LYS A 115 20.24 8.76 28.78
C LYS A 115 21.17 8.15 29.84
N ASN A 116 21.38 8.87 30.94
CA ASN A 116 22.03 8.32 32.14
C ASN A 116 21.03 7.48 32.94
N TRP A 117 20.80 6.24 32.51
CA TRP A 117 19.90 5.31 33.18
C TRP A 117 20.39 4.98 34.60
N THR A 118 19.47 4.98 35.55
CA THR A 118 19.71 4.55 36.93
C THR A 118 18.79 3.39 37.25
N TRP A 119 19.36 2.34 37.86
CA TRP A 119 18.61 1.15 38.25
C TRP A 119 18.48 1.12 39.77
N SER A 120 17.26 0.92 40.24
CA SER A 120 16.97 0.69 41.65
C SER A 120 16.60 -0.78 41.83
N LEU A 121 17.00 -1.36 42.96
CA LEU A 121 16.37 -2.60 43.41
C LEU A 121 14.99 -2.23 43.92
N ASP A 122 13.99 -3.05 43.61
CA ASP A 122 12.75 -3.00 44.37
C ASP A 122 13.12 -3.36 45.82
N GLU A 123 12.95 -2.40 46.72
CA GLU A 123 12.94 -2.70 48.15
C GLU A 123 11.71 -3.58 48.38
N LEU A 124 11.91 -4.90 48.34
CA LEU A 124 11.00 -5.77 49.03
C LEU A 124 11.19 -5.42 50.52
N GLU A 125 10.36 -4.52 51.02
CA GLU A 125 10.02 -4.41 52.44
C GLU A 125 9.42 -5.76 52.87
N TYR A 126 10.27 -6.78 52.96
CA TYR A 126 10.01 -7.95 53.76
C TYR A 126 10.19 -7.51 55.20
N SER A 127 9.12 -6.92 55.72
CA SER A 127 8.88 -6.77 57.15
C SER A 127 9.31 -8.04 57.89
N ARG A 128 10.42 -7.95 58.61
CA ARG A 128 10.76 -8.86 59.69
C ARG A 128 11.45 -8.10 60.79
#